data_AF-A0A1N6J2I1-F1
#
_entry.id   AF-A0A1N6J2I1-F1
#
_cell.length_a   1.000
_cell.length_b   1.000
_cell.length_c   1.000
_cell.angle_alpha   90.00
_cell.angle_beta   90.00
_cell.angle_gamma   90.00
#
_symmetry.space_group_name_H-M   'P 1'
#
loop_
_entity.id
_entity.type
_entity.pdbx_description
1 polymer ?
#
loop_
_entity_poly.entity_id
_entity_poly.type
_entity_poly.pdbx_seq_one_letter_code
_entity_poly.pdbx_strand_id
1 'polypeptide(L)'
;MIPKIIHFCWLSDDPYPESIQKCMNSWKEKLPDYEIWKWDFKRFPKGTAKWVDQAFEKRKYAFAADYIRLYALSNYGGIYLDSDVEVLKSFDDLLHLPYFIGMENTPKGIEAATLGCEKHWSLIDDLYNRYKDREFITADGAVQMTPMPAIFRKCIESNYELRFIKNQSEFDYDKDVVNVFPVDWFSPKTWDTQKLEVTENTYSIHHFAGSWLKKEPIQIKRDLKNKLKTFGRSVFSVYKKYFYFTHPYSIISNIPLGHYYYHSCNTSSHSPFTEVSLYDDDFFNVVDNLSYVKDFNLKFIRSSESKHQNDLDDFFSMAAVENFDIEIHFRNLDSRKIALESWNDGMKRFNVKNAKCIYVKADPTTEELDRLSKYVNKVLLVTNRETSYPYQVVTPTLTKFNEKTLYWLNGPLIRKIARKFEPVK
;
A
#
# COMPACT_ATOMS: atom_id res chain seq x y z
N MET A 1 -27.08 15.66 -2.15
CA MET A 1 -27.51 14.67 -3.16
C MET A 1 -26.40 14.53 -4.21
N ILE A 2 -26.18 13.32 -4.75
CA ILE A 2 -25.19 13.07 -5.81
C ILE A 2 -25.60 13.78 -7.11
N PRO A 3 -24.75 14.63 -7.70
CA PRO A 3 -25.03 15.27 -9.00
C PRO A 3 -25.18 14.28 -10.15
N LYS A 4 -26.07 14.57 -11.11
CA LYS A 4 -26.21 13.80 -12.37
C LYS A 4 -25.11 14.13 -13.38
N ILE A 5 -23.85 13.94 -12.96
CA ILE A 5 -22.66 14.18 -13.78
C ILE A 5 -21.88 12.88 -13.88
N ILE A 6 -21.60 12.45 -15.10
CA ILE A 6 -20.76 11.29 -15.41
C ILE A 6 -19.36 11.77 -15.76
N HIS A 7 -18.38 11.40 -14.95
CA HIS A 7 -16.98 11.67 -15.17
C HIS A 7 -16.29 10.44 -15.79
N PHE A 8 -15.54 10.65 -16.87
CA PHE A 8 -14.66 9.61 -17.42
C PHE A 8 -13.40 10.24 -18.00
N CYS A 9 -12.30 9.48 -18.04
CA CYS A 9 -11.01 9.96 -18.55
C CYS A 9 -10.73 9.44 -19.95
N TRP A 10 -10.29 10.33 -20.84
CA TRP A 10 -9.68 9.98 -22.12
C TRP A 10 -8.65 11.04 -22.50
N LEU A 11 -7.40 10.80 -22.07
CA LEU A 11 -6.29 11.75 -22.22
C LEU A 11 -5.59 11.66 -23.59
N SER A 12 -5.96 10.68 -24.42
CA SER A 12 -5.44 10.53 -25.77
C SER A 12 -6.32 11.30 -26.77
N ASP A 13 -5.72 11.73 -27.88
CA ASP A 13 -6.45 12.20 -29.06
C ASP A 13 -6.88 11.04 -29.98
N ASP A 14 -6.53 9.79 -29.63
CA ASP A 14 -6.93 8.60 -30.37
C ASP A 14 -8.46 8.42 -30.35
N PRO A 15 -9.05 7.86 -31.43
CA PRO A 15 -10.46 7.49 -31.42
C PRO A 15 -10.74 6.40 -30.39
N TYR A 16 -11.97 6.39 -29.86
CA TYR A 16 -12.40 5.34 -28.93
C TYR A 16 -12.44 3.98 -29.66
N PRO A 17 -11.85 2.92 -29.08
CA PRO A 17 -12.07 1.56 -29.55
C PRO A 17 -13.56 1.19 -29.53
N GLU A 18 -13.98 0.28 -30.40
CA GLU A 18 -15.39 -0.13 -30.52
C GLU A 18 -15.98 -0.61 -29.19
N SER A 19 -15.20 -1.33 -28.38
CA SER A 19 -15.63 -1.80 -27.05
C SER A 19 -15.92 -0.65 -26.07
N ILE A 20 -15.10 0.41 -26.11
CA ILE A 20 -15.30 1.62 -25.31
C ILE A 20 -16.50 2.41 -25.84
N GLN A 21 -16.65 2.49 -27.18
CA GLN A 21 -17.80 3.14 -27.78
C GLN A 21 -19.13 2.47 -27.38
N LYS A 22 -19.16 1.12 -27.29
CA LYS A 22 -20.31 0.37 -26.78
C LYS A 22 -20.64 0.75 -25.33
N CYS A 23 -19.63 0.82 -24.47
CA CYS A 23 -19.78 1.29 -23.09
C CYS A 23 -20.37 2.70 -23.04
N MET A 24 -19.78 3.66 -23.77
CA MET A 24 -20.28 5.04 -23.82
C MET A 24 -21.70 5.17 -24.41
N ASN A 25 -22.07 4.32 -25.36
CA ASN A 25 -23.43 4.29 -25.90
C ASN A 25 -24.45 3.83 -24.84
N SER A 26 -24.08 2.83 -24.03
CA SER A 26 -24.92 2.39 -22.90
C SER A 26 -25.19 3.53 -21.90
N TRP A 27 -24.20 4.41 -21.67
CA TRP A 27 -24.38 5.58 -20.79
C TRP A 27 -25.44 6.51 -21.36
N LYS A 28 -25.35 6.85 -22.65
CA LYS A 28 -26.33 7.73 -23.32
C LYS A 28 -27.73 7.14 -23.33
N GLU A 29 -27.85 5.82 -23.48
CA GLU A 29 -29.13 5.13 -23.51
C GLU A 29 -29.78 5.07 -22.11
N LYS A 30 -29.01 4.71 -21.08
CA LYS A 30 -29.52 4.46 -19.72
C LYS A 30 -29.55 5.70 -18.84
N LEU A 31 -28.76 6.72 -19.16
CA LEU A 31 -28.58 7.96 -18.38
C LEU A 31 -28.80 9.21 -19.27
N PRO A 32 -29.95 9.35 -19.96
CA PRO A 32 -30.17 10.41 -20.95
C PRO A 32 -30.12 11.82 -20.36
N ASP A 33 -30.47 11.97 -19.08
CA ASP A 33 -30.52 13.25 -18.37
C ASP A 33 -29.21 13.60 -17.64
N TYR A 34 -28.17 12.78 -17.77
CA TYR A 34 -26.88 12.98 -17.11
C TYR A 34 -25.92 13.74 -18.01
N GLU A 35 -25.18 14.68 -17.45
CA GLU A 35 -24.11 15.36 -18.17
C GLU A 35 -22.86 14.47 -18.25
N ILE A 36 -22.32 14.26 -19.44
CA ILE A 36 -21.09 13.47 -19.61
C ILE A 36 -19.89 14.41 -19.71
N TRP A 37 -19.06 14.41 -18.67
CA TRP A 37 -17.83 15.19 -18.56
C TRP A 37 -16.62 14.33 -18.91
N LYS A 38 -16.15 14.49 -20.16
CA LYS A 38 -14.87 13.94 -20.59
C LYS A 38 -13.71 14.73 -20.01
N TRP A 39 -12.84 14.05 -19.27
CA TRP A 39 -11.57 14.59 -18.81
C TRP A 39 -10.45 14.24 -19.81
N ASP A 40 -10.15 15.22 -20.66
CA ASP A 40 -8.99 15.26 -21.56
C ASP A 40 -8.05 16.42 -21.16
N PHE A 41 -6.97 16.65 -21.90
CA PHE A 41 -6.07 17.77 -21.61
C PHE A 41 -6.63 19.17 -21.94
N LYS A 42 -7.83 19.27 -22.52
CA LYS A 42 -8.53 20.56 -22.66
C LYS A 42 -9.25 20.91 -21.35
N ARG A 43 -9.86 19.91 -20.69
CA ARG A 43 -10.53 20.09 -19.40
C ARG A 43 -9.58 20.02 -18.20
N PHE A 44 -8.52 19.21 -18.28
CA PHE A 44 -7.48 19.09 -17.26
C PHE A 44 -6.11 19.38 -17.89
N PRO A 45 -5.71 20.66 -18.06
CA PRO A 45 -4.49 21.02 -18.76
C PRO A 45 -3.22 20.40 -18.14
N LYS A 46 -2.24 20.09 -18.99
CA LYS A 46 -0.90 19.68 -18.52
C LYS A 46 -0.29 20.76 -17.62
N GLY A 47 0.49 20.33 -16.63
CA GLY A 47 1.04 21.20 -15.59
C GLY A 47 0.10 21.41 -14.40
N THR A 48 -1.17 20.98 -14.48
CA THR A 48 -2.12 21.08 -13.34
C THR A 48 -1.71 20.16 -12.19
N ALA A 49 -1.19 18.96 -12.49
CA ALA A 49 -0.74 18.01 -11.49
C ALA A 49 0.45 17.19 -12.00
N LYS A 50 1.55 17.22 -11.25
CA LYS A 50 2.79 16.54 -11.62
C LYS A 50 2.61 15.01 -11.74
N TRP A 51 1.75 14.43 -10.92
CA TRP A 51 1.34 13.02 -11.03
C TRP A 51 0.78 12.69 -12.42
N VAL A 52 -0.19 13.48 -12.89
CA VAL A 52 -0.90 13.25 -14.16
C VAL A 52 0.06 13.36 -15.33
N ASP A 53 0.89 14.41 -15.35
CA ASP A 53 1.86 14.63 -16.41
C ASP A 53 2.87 13.48 -16.49
N GLN A 54 3.49 13.12 -15.37
CA GLN A 54 4.48 12.03 -15.30
C GLN A 54 3.86 10.66 -15.66
N ALA A 55 2.65 10.37 -15.16
CA ALA A 55 1.95 9.13 -15.49
C ALA A 55 1.63 9.05 -16.99
N PHE A 56 1.16 10.15 -17.57
CA PHE A 56 0.89 10.23 -19.00
C PHE A 56 2.16 10.06 -19.84
N GLU A 57 3.25 10.75 -19.50
CA GLU A 57 4.55 10.64 -20.19
C GLU A 57 5.13 9.23 -20.15
N LYS A 58 4.92 8.51 -19.04
CA LYS A 58 5.30 7.08 -18.90
C LYS A 58 4.31 6.12 -19.57
N ARG A 59 3.30 6.63 -20.27
CA ARG A 59 2.21 5.87 -20.92
C ARG A 59 1.45 5.00 -19.92
N LYS A 60 1.25 5.52 -18.71
CA LYS A 60 0.52 4.91 -17.59
C LYS A 60 -0.82 5.60 -17.41
N TYR A 61 -1.63 5.60 -18.47
CA TYR A 61 -2.86 6.40 -18.56
C TYR A 61 -3.89 6.07 -17.46
N ALA A 62 -4.02 4.81 -17.06
CA ALA A 62 -4.89 4.42 -15.94
C ALA A 62 -4.53 5.15 -14.63
N PHE A 63 -3.24 5.35 -14.36
CA PHE A 63 -2.78 6.05 -13.15
C PHE A 63 -2.95 7.57 -13.25
N ALA A 64 -2.94 8.12 -14.46
CA ALA A 64 -3.33 9.51 -14.67
C ALA A 64 -4.85 9.69 -14.46
N ALA A 65 -5.66 8.76 -14.97
CA ALA A 65 -7.11 8.73 -14.76
C ALA A 65 -7.47 8.56 -13.28
N ASP A 66 -6.74 7.74 -12.54
CA ASP A 66 -6.90 7.55 -11.09
C ASP A 66 -6.81 8.86 -10.30
N TYR A 67 -5.86 9.75 -10.63
CA TYR A 67 -5.78 11.07 -10.01
C TYR A 67 -6.98 11.94 -10.38
N ILE A 68 -7.31 11.98 -11.68
CA ILE A 68 -8.39 12.83 -12.21
C ILE A 68 -9.75 12.38 -11.67
N ARG A 69 -9.96 11.08 -11.46
CA ARG A 69 -11.14 10.50 -10.78
C ARG A 69 -11.35 11.14 -9.42
N LEU A 70 -10.30 11.14 -8.58
CA LEU A 70 -10.34 11.72 -7.24
C LEU A 70 -10.57 13.24 -7.30
N TYR A 71 -9.87 13.93 -8.20
CA TYR A 71 -10.07 15.36 -8.42
C TYR A 71 -11.52 15.70 -8.82
N ALA A 72 -12.08 14.97 -9.78
CA ALA A 72 -13.43 15.18 -10.29
C ALA A 72 -14.47 14.99 -9.18
N LEU A 73 -14.43 13.85 -8.50
CA LEU A 73 -15.38 13.52 -7.45
C LEU A 73 -15.25 14.44 -6.23
N SER A 74 -14.03 14.79 -5.80
CA SER A 74 -13.80 15.71 -4.69
C SER A 74 -14.37 17.11 -4.98
N ASN A 75 -14.12 17.65 -6.17
CA ASN A 75 -14.46 19.04 -6.51
C ASN A 75 -15.88 19.22 -7.07
N TYR A 76 -16.48 18.18 -7.64
CA TYR A 76 -17.76 18.29 -8.34
C TYR A 76 -18.80 17.27 -7.85
N GLY A 77 -18.40 16.25 -7.07
CA GLY A 77 -19.25 15.09 -6.80
C GLY A 77 -19.53 14.32 -8.09
N GLY A 78 -20.68 13.67 -8.16
CA GLY A 78 -21.17 13.00 -9.36
C GLY A 78 -20.84 11.51 -9.35
N ILE A 79 -20.80 10.91 -10.54
CA ILE A 79 -20.54 9.49 -10.76
C ILE A 79 -19.34 9.37 -11.67
N TYR A 80 -18.33 8.62 -11.26
CA TYR A 80 -17.19 8.29 -12.10
C TYR A 80 -17.39 6.91 -12.72
N LEU A 81 -17.13 6.80 -14.02
CA LEU A 81 -17.10 5.56 -14.80
C LEU A 81 -15.75 5.43 -15.52
N ASP A 82 -15.07 4.30 -15.38
CA ASP A 82 -14.00 3.97 -16.33
C ASP A 82 -14.58 3.77 -17.73
N SER A 83 -13.75 4.03 -18.74
CA SER A 83 -14.17 3.99 -20.14
C SER A 83 -14.71 2.63 -20.60
N ASP A 84 -14.34 1.54 -19.91
CA ASP A 84 -14.76 0.17 -20.17
C ASP A 84 -15.86 -0.33 -19.20
N VAL A 85 -16.58 0.60 -18.57
CA VAL A 85 -17.79 0.29 -17.79
C VAL A 85 -19.03 0.38 -18.68
N GLU A 86 -19.77 -0.70 -18.79
CA GLU A 86 -21.10 -0.73 -19.42
C GLU A 86 -22.19 -0.45 -18.36
N VAL A 87 -23.17 0.40 -18.67
CA VAL A 87 -24.29 0.71 -17.77
C VAL A 87 -25.54 -0.02 -18.24
N LEU A 88 -26.20 -0.74 -17.33
CA LEU A 88 -27.39 -1.53 -17.62
C LEU A 88 -28.70 -0.87 -17.15
N LYS A 89 -28.65 -0.03 -16.10
CA LYS A 89 -29.80 0.72 -15.59
C LYS A 89 -29.39 2.08 -15.01
N SER A 90 -30.37 2.96 -14.84
CA SER A 90 -30.16 4.29 -14.25
C SER A 90 -29.69 4.20 -12.79
N PHE A 91 -28.90 5.16 -12.34
CA PHE A 91 -28.45 5.32 -10.95
C PHE A 91 -29.39 6.21 -10.12
N ASP A 92 -30.52 6.66 -10.68
CA ASP A 92 -31.40 7.68 -10.08
C ASP A 92 -31.87 7.34 -8.66
N ASP A 93 -32.14 6.06 -8.41
CA ASP A 93 -32.57 5.55 -7.11
C ASP A 93 -31.45 5.53 -6.06
N LEU A 94 -30.19 5.75 -6.45
CA LEU A 94 -29.04 5.86 -5.55
C LEU A 94 -28.62 7.31 -5.27
N LEU A 95 -29.09 8.29 -6.06
CA LEU A 95 -28.61 9.67 -5.96
C LEU A 95 -28.94 10.36 -4.62
N HIS A 96 -29.97 9.87 -3.92
CA HIS A 96 -30.36 10.35 -2.60
C HIS A 96 -29.35 9.96 -1.49
N LEU A 97 -28.51 8.95 -1.74
CA LEU A 97 -27.45 8.56 -0.81
C LEU A 97 -26.30 9.59 -0.85
N PRO A 98 -25.50 9.71 0.22
CA PRO A 98 -24.28 10.52 0.19
C PRO A 98 -23.23 9.99 -0.79
N TYR A 99 -23.20 8.67 -1.00
CA TYR A 99 -22.33 7.98 -1.94
C TYR A 99 -22.84 6.56 -2.23
N PHE A 100 -22.28 5.96 -3.28
CA PHE A 100 -22.32 4.51 -3.51
C PHE A 100 -20.97 4.02 -4.03
N ILE A 101 -20.47 2.94 -3.43
CA ILE A 101 -19.28 2.20 -3.88
C ILE A 101 -19.54 0.69 -3.76
N GLY A 102 -18.97 -0.09 -4.66
CA GLY A 102 -19.17 -1.54 -4.73
C GLY A 102 -17.99 -2.36 -4.26
N MET A 103 -18.25 -3.65 -4.06
CA MET A 103 -17.21 -4.67 -4.11
C MET A 103 -16.84 -4.98 -5.56
N GLU A 104 -15.60 -5.35 -5.79
CA GLU A 104 -15.17 -6.04 -7.03
C GLU A 104 -14.69 -7.45 -6.67
N ASN A 105 -14.79 -8.41 -7.60
CA ASN A 105 -14.34 -9.79 -7.40
C ASN A 105 -12.80 -9.96 -7.46
N THR A 106 -12.04 -9.01 -6.93
CA THR A 106 -10.56 -9.05 -6.87
C THR A 106 -10.08 -9.30 -5.44
N PRO A 107 -8.80 -9.69 -5.23
CA PRO A 107 -8.22 -9.79 -3.88
C PRO A 107 -8.24 -8.48 -3.07
N LYS A 108 -8.45 -7.32 -3.73
CA LYS A 108 -8.49 -6.00 -3.09
C LYS A 108 -9.91 -5.60 -2.72
N GLY A 109 -10.88 -6.01 -3.53
CA GLY A 109 -12.27 -6.09 -3.14
C GLY A 109 -13.06 -4.79 -3.20
N ILE A 110 -12.49 -3.65 -3.59
CA ILE A 110 -13.26 -2.39 -3.74
C ILE A 110 -13.31 -2.01 -5.21
N GLU A 111 -14.52 -1.82 -5.73
CA GLU A 111 -14.76 -1.35 -7.09
C GLU A 111 -14.44 0.14 -7.19
N ALA A 112 -13.52 0.50 -8.10
CA ALA A 112 -13.06 1.87 -8.30
C ALA A 112 -13.36 2.41 -9.71
N ALA A 113 -13.82 1.55 -10.62
CA ALA A 113 -14.24 1.89 -11.97
C ALA A 113 -15.67 2.44 -12.00
N THR A 114 -16.51 2.11 -11.02
CA THR A 114 -17.85 2.70 -10.83
C THR A 114 -18.06 3.13 -9.39
N LEU A 115 -18.21 4.43 -9.18
CA LEU A 115 -18.58 5.00 -7.89
C LEU A 115 -19.26 6.34 -8.07
N GLY A 116 -20.14 6.71 -7.14
CA GLY A 116 -20.74 8.03 -7.09
C GLY A 116 -20.74 8.61 -5.69
N CYS A 117 -20.64 9.93 -5.59
CA CYS A 117 -20.68 10.63 -4.32
C CYS A 117 -21.12 12.08 -4.43
N GLU A 118 -21.55 12.62 -3.30
CA GLU A 118 -21.62 14.06 -3.11
C GLU A 118 -20.21 14.67 -3.20
N LYS A 119 -20.17 15.96 -3.58
CA LYS A 119 -18.95 16.76 -3.50
C LYS A 119 -18.46 16.78 -2.05
N HIS A 120 -17.14 16.72 -1.85
CA HIS A 120 -16.51 16.71 -0.52
C HIS A 120 -16.90 15.51 0.37
N TRP A 121 -17.19 14.36 -0.23
CA TRP A 121 -17.29 13.13 0.55
C TRP A 121 -15.92 12.79 1.16
N SER A 122 -15.89 12.62 2.49
CA SER A 122 -14.66 12.50 3.30
C SER A 122 -13.65 11.49 2.76
N LEU A 123 -14.09 10.29 2.34
CA LEU A 123 -13.18 9.27 1.81
C LEU A 123 -12.47 9.74 0.53
N ILE A 124 -13.21 10.39 -0.38
CA ILE A 124 -12.65 10.90 -1.64
C ILE A 124 -11.73 12.10 -1.38
N ASP A 125 -12.07 12.97 -0.44
CA ASP A 125 -11.20 14.09 -0.06
C ASP A 125 -9.92 13.60 0.62
N ASP A 126 -9.98 12.60 1.49
CA ASP A 126 -8.81 11.95 2.10
C ASP A 126 -7.91 11.31 1.04
N LEU A 127 -8.52 10.64 0.05
CA LEU A 127 -7.79 10.06 -1.08
C LEU A 127 -7.19 11.14 -1.98
N TYR A 128 -7.94 12.19 -2.32
CA TYR A 128 -7.47 13.26 -3.18
C TYR A 128 -6.33 14.06 -2.54
N ASN A 129 -6.46 14.41 -1.26
CA ASN A 129 -5.43 15.13 -0.51
C ASN A 129 -4.10 14.36 -0.43
N ARG A 130 -4.13 13.02 -0.47
CA ARG A 130 -2.93 12.17 -0.54
C ARG A 130 -2.21 12.24 -1.89
N TYR A 131 -2.93 12.58 -2.95
CA TYR A 131 -2.40 12.59 -4.32
C TYR A 131 -2.02 13.98 -4.81
N LYS A 132 -2.69 15.03 -4.35
CA LYS A 132 -2.63 16.37 -4.94
C LYS A 132 -1.20 16.93 -5.09
N ASP A 133 -0.32 16.63 -4.13
CA ASP A 133 1.07 17.11 -4.11
C ASP A 133 2.09 16.01 -4.42
N ARG A 134 1.61 14.81 -4.82
CA ARG A 134 2.44 13.63 -5.03
C ARG A 134 2.98 13.59 -6.45
N GLU A 135 4.20 13.07 -6.59
CA GLU A 135 4.80 12.77 -7.89
C GLU A 135 4.57 11.30 -8.26
N PHE A 136 4.29 10.99 -9.53
CA PHE A 136 4.16 9.60 -9.97
C PHE A 136 5.51 8.85 -9.97
N ILE A 137 6.59 9.60 -10.17
CA ILE A 137 7.97 9.12 -10.13
C ILE A 137 8.61 9.66 -8.86
N THR A 138 9.05 8.78 -7.97
CA THR A 138 9.72 9.17 -6.72
C THR A 138 11.12 9.72 -6.97
N ALA A 139 11.71 10.38 -5.97
CA ALA A 139 13.03 11.01 -6.09
C ALA A 139 14.15 10.00 -6.46
N ASP A 140 14.01 8.73 -6.10
CA ASP A 140 14.93 7.63 -6.46
C ASP A 140 14.64 7.02 -7.86
N GLY A 141 13.65 7.56 -8.57
CA GLY A 141 13.26 7.16 -9.93
C GLY A 141 12.29 5.98 -9.99
N ALA A 142 11.75 5.51 -8.86
CA ALA A 142 10.75 4.44 -8.85
C ALA A 142 9.38 4.95 -9.33
N VAL A 143 8.62 4.06 -10.00
CA VAL A 143 7.29 4.38 -10.52
C VAL A 143 6.22 3.83 -9.58
N GLN A 144 5.27 4.67 -9.19
CA GLN A 144 4.24 4.33 -8.21
C GLN A 144 3.04 3.67 -8.89
N MET A 145 2.97 2.34 -8.83
CA MET A 145 2.04 1.52 -9.62
C MET A 145 0.99 0.78 -8.77
N THR A 146 0.67 1.29 -7.59
CA THR A 146 -0.37 0.68 -6.74
C THR A 146 -1.76 0.94 -7.34
N PRO A 147 -2.57 -0.11 -7.63
CA PRO A 147 -3.90 0.08 -8.20
C PRO A 147 -4.87 0.78 -7.24
N MET A 148 -5.78 1.59 -7.79
CA MET A 148 -6.76 2.35 -7.01
C MET A 148 -7.61 1.51 -6.04
N PRO A 149 -8.11 0.31 -6.39
CA PRO A 149 -8.81 -0.55 -5.42
C PRO A 149 -8.02 -0.84 -4.14
N ALA A 150 -6.71 -1.05 -4.26
CA ALA A 150 -5.84 -1.30 -3.10
C ALA A 150 -5.66 -0.04 -2.24
N ILE A 151 -5.67 1.13 -2.87
CA ILE A 151 -5.55 2.42 -2.18
C ILE A 151 -6.85 2.75 -1.44
N PHE A 152 -8.01 2.54 -2.08
CA PHE A 152 -9.33 2.69 -1.43
C PHE A 152 -9.44 1.80 -0.20
N ARG A 153 -9.26 0.48 -0.40
CA ARG A 153 -9.32 -0.53 0.67
C ARG A 153 -8.51 -0.11 1.89
N LYS A 154 -7.28 0.32 1.63
CA LYS A 154 -6.32 0.73 2.64
C LYS A 154 -6.70 2.03 3.36
N CYS A 155 -7.21 3.02 2.62
CA CYS A 155 -7.67 4.28 3.21
C CYS A 155 -8.87 4.02 4.12
N ILE A 156 -9.82 3.19 3.67
CA ILE A 156 -10.98 2.77 4.47
C ILE A 156 -10.51 2.07 5.74
N GLU A 157 -9.71 1.00 5.63
CA GLU A 157 -9.26 0.21 6.79
C GLU A 157 -8.39 1.00 7.79
N SER A 158 -7.81 2.13 7.37
CA SER A 158 -6.98 2.98 8.22
C SER A 158 -7.79 4.04 8.98
N ASN A 159 -8.88 4.54 8.40
CA ASN A 159 -9.57 5.76 8.86
C ASN A 159 -11.05 5.58 9.18
N TYR A 160 -11.69 4.53 8.66
CA TYR A 160 -13.13 4.31 8.71
C TYR A 160 -13.48 2.88 9.13
N GLU A 161 -14.73 2.68 9.56
CA GLU A 161 -15.31 1.34 9.69
C GLU A 161 -15.84 0.88 8.34
N LEU A 162 -15.41 -0.31 7.89
CA LEU A 162 -15.87 -0.91 6.65
C LEU A 162 -17.13 -1.77 6.91
N ARG A 163 -18.24 -1.42 6.26
CA ARG A 163 -19.52 -2.12 6.41
C ARG A 163 -20.02 -2.65 5.06
N PHE A 164 -20.20 -3.96 4.97
CA PHE A 164 -20.83 -4.57 3.79
C PHE A 164 -22.35 -4.56 3.96
N ILE A 165 -23.05 -3.99 2.99
CA ILE A 165 -24.51 -3.89 2.96
C ILE A 165 -25.08 -4.76 1.83
N LYS A 166 -26.32 -5.21 1.97
CA LYS A 166 -27.00 -5.97 0.91
C LYS A 166 -27.77 -5.09 -0.07
N ASN A 167 -28.24 -3.94 0.40
CA ASN A 167 -29.02 -2.98 -0.38
C ASN A 167 -29.02 -1.61 0.32
N GLN A 168 -29.55 -0.60 -0.36
CA GLN A 168 -29.54 0.80 0.12
C GLN A 168 -30.31 1.05 1.42
N SER A 169 -31.25 0.17 1.82
CA SER A 169 -31.99 0.35 3.08
C SER A 169 -31.15 0.04 4.32
N GLU A 170 -30.02 -0.66 4.16
CA GLU A 170 -29.06 -0.97 5.23
C GLU A 170 -27.98 0.10 5.39
N PHE A 171 -28.06 1.21 4.64
CA PHE A 171 -27.04 2.26 4.62
C PHE A 171 -26.91 2.93 6.00
N ASP A 172 -25.69 2.91 6.53
CA ASP A 172 -25.34 3.63 7.76
C ASP A 172 -24.89 5.06 7.43
N TYR A 173 -25.53 6.05 8.04
CA TYR A 173 -25.26 7.47 7.76
C TYR A 173 -24.19 8.06 8.68
N ASP A 174 -23.55 7.26 9.56
CA ASP A 174 -22.38 7.71 10.29
C ASP A 174 -21.24 8.04 9.31
N LYS A 175 -20.64 9.23 9.48
CA LYS A 175 -19.55 9.74 8.66
C LYS A 175 -18.26 8.92 8.77
N ASP A 176 -18.10 8.16 9.86
CA ASP A 176 -16.94 7.32 10.10
C ASP A 176 -17.16 5.89 9.56
N VAL A 177 -18.31 5.60 8.95
CA VAL A 177 -18.65 4.31 8.32
C VAL A 177 -18.66 4.43 6.79
N VAL A 178 -18.01 3.46 6.14
CA VAL A 178 -18.01 3.29 4.69
C VAL A 178 -18.82 2.04 4.32
N ASN A 179 -20.01 2.27 3.77
CA ASN A 179 -20.92 1.25 3.27
C ASN A 179 -20.50 0.79 1.87
N VAL A 180 -20.38 -0.52 1.68
CA VAL A 180 -19.97 -1.13 0.42
C VAL A 180 -21.03 -2.10 -0.07
N PHE A 181 -21.51 -1.85 -1.29
CA PHE A 181 -22.52 -2.67 -1.95
C PHE A 181 -21.95 -4.00 -2.45
N PRO A 182 -22.79 -5.03 -2.63
CA PRO A 182 -22.38 -6.32 -3.15
C PRO A 182 -21.77 -6.23 -4.56
N VAL A 183 -21.01 -7.26 -4.94
CA VAL A 183 -20.25 -7.31 -6.21
C VAL A 183 -21.18 -7.19 -7.44
N ASP A 184 -22.36 -7.79 -7.39
CA ASP A 184 -23.30 -7.83 -8.51
C ASP A 184 -23.90 -6.46 -8.86
N TRP A 185 -23.75 -5.44 -8.00
CA TRP A 185 -24.29 -4.11 -8.24
C TRP A 185 -23.48 -3.34 -9.30
N PHE A 186 -22.16 -3.35 -9.20
CA PHE A 186 -21.31 -2.47 -10.03
C PHE A 186 -20.21 -3.21 -10.80
N SER A 187 -19.86 -4.43 -10.38
CA SER A 187 -18.87 -5.26 -11.05
C SER A 187 -19.19 -6.76 -10.95
N PRO A 188 -20.30 -7.23 -11.55
CA PRO A 188 -20.71 -8.65 -11.57
C PRO A 188 -19.75 -9.56 -12.34
N LYS A 189 -18.69 -9.00 -12.94
CA LYS A 189 -17.69 -9.74 -13.72
C LYS A 189 -16.48 -10.06 -12.84
N THR A 190 -16.09 -11.31 -12.81
CA THR A 190 -14.89 -11.76 -12.10
C THR A 190 -13.65 -11.52 -12.96
N TRP A 191 -12.66 -10.79 -12.44
CA TRP A 191 -11.50 -10.35 -13.23
C TRP A 191 -10.63 -11.48 -13.80
N ASP A 192 -10.48 -12.62 -13.10
CA ASP A 192 -9.57 -13.70 -13.50
C ASP A 192 -10.24 -14.71 -14.45
N THR A 193 -11.42 -15.18 -14.09
CA THR A 193 -12.22 -16.16 -14.83
C THR A 193 -13.04 -15.52 -15.95
N GLN A 194 -13.19 -14.19 -15.92
CA GLN A 194 -14.07 -13.42 -16.81
C GLN A 194 -15.55 -13.85 -16.73
N LYS A 195 -15.91 -14.62 -15.69
CA LYS A 195 -17.30 -15.06 -15.44
C LYS A 195 -18.16 -13.84 -15.12
N LEU A 196 -19.30 -13.73 -15.79
CA LEU A 196 -20.25 -12.64 -15.62
C LEU A 196 -21.54 -13.17 -15.00
N GLU A 197 -21.95 -12.60 -13.87
CA GLU A 197 -23.18 -12.97 -13.14
C GLU A 197 -24.07 -11.74 -12.95
N VAL A 198 -24.87 -11.40 -13.99
CA VAL A 198 -25.81 -10.27 -13.93
C VAL A 198 -27.04 -10.65 -13.12
N THR A 199 -27.47 -9.74 -12.24
CA THR A 199 -28.70 -9.86 -11.43
C THR A 199 -29.63 -8.66 -11.70
N GLU A 200 -30.80 -8.64 -11.07
CA GLU A 200 -31.69 -7.46 -11.08
C GLU A 200 -31.07 -6.22 -10.40
N ASN A 201 -30.07 -6.43 -9.55
CA ASN A 201 -29.38 -5.36 -8.84
C ASN A 201 -28.27 -4.70 -9.67
N THR A 202 -27.84 -5.31 -10.78
CA THR A 202 -26.70 -4.84 -11.57
C THR A 202 -26.97 -3.52 -12.26
N TYR A 203 -26.28 -2.46 -11.83
CA TYR A 203 -26.24 -1.14 -12.47
C TYR A 203 -25.24 -1.08 -13.60
N SER A 204 -24.08 -1.71 -13.43
CA SER A 204 -22.99 -1.64 -14.38
C SER A 204 -22.14 -2.90 -14.43
N ILE A 205 -21.41 -3.06 -15.52
CA ILE A 205 -20.41 -4.12 -15.73
C ILE A 205 -19.07 -3.45 -16.00
N HIS A 206 -18.10 -3.65 -15.13
CA HIS A 206 -16.70 -3.33 -15.40
C HIS A 206 -16.07 -4.46 -16.25
N HIS A 207 -15.65 -4.14 -17.48
CA HIS A 207 -15.19 -5.16 -18.43
C HIS A 207 -13.73 -5.62 -18.24
N PHE A 208 -12.94 -4.94 -17.41
CA PHE A 208 -11.53 -5.20 -17.16
C PHE A 208 -10.70 -5.27 -18.46
N ALA A 209 -10.88 -4.30 -19.35
CA ALA A 209 -10.21 -4.26 -20.65
C ALA A 209 -8.67 -4.28 -20.53
N GLY A 210 -8.13 -3.91 -19.36
CA GLY A 210 -6.74 -4.19 -18.98
C GLY A 210 -5.71 -3.57 -19.91
N SER A 211 -6.06 -2.45 -20.56
CA SER A 211 -5.26 -1.77 -21.59
C SER A 211 -3.87 -1.33 -21.11
N TRP A 212 -3.64 -1.32 -19.80
CA TRP A 212 -2.35 -1.01 -19.15
C TRP A 212 -1.41 -2.22 -18.94
N LEU A 213 -1.90 -3.45 -19.10
CA LEU A 213 -1.09 -4.65 -18.99
C LEU A 213 -0.31 -4.85 -20.29
N LYS A 214 1.02 -4.60 -20.27
CA LYS A 214 1.88 -5.02 -21.38
C LYS A 214 1.75 -6.54 -21.56
N LYS A 215 1.30 -6.99 -22.74
CA LYS A 215 1.47 -8.38 -23.16
C LYS A 215 2.97 -8.62 -23.37
N GLU A 216 3.65 -9.16 -22.37
CA GLU A 216 4.96 -9.80 -22.57
C GLU A 216 4.89 -11.31 -22.27
N PRO A 217 5.49 -12.16 -23.13
CA PRO A 217 5.48 -13.61 -22.97
C PRO A 217 6.48 -14.04 -21.88
N ILE A 218 5.98 -14.27 -20.67
CA ILE A 218 6.79 -14.52 -19.47
C ILE A 218 7.35 -15.95 -19.38
N GLN A 219 7.00 -16.88 -20.26
CA GLN A 219 7.28 -18.31 -20.00
C GLN A 219 8.74 -18.77 -20.22
N ILE A 220 9.55 -18.11 -21.06
CA ILE A 220 10.80 -18.77 -21.58
C ILE A 220 12.10 -18.25 -20.95
N LYS A 221 12.14 -17.04 -20.39
CA LYS A 221 13.39 -16.47 -19.82
C LYS A 221 13.71 -16.93 -18.39
N ARG A 222 12.77 -17.61 -17.71
CA ARG A 222 12.89 -17.95 -16.29
C ARG A 222 13.64 -19.27 -16.03
N ASP A 223 13.65 -20.17 -17.01
CA ASP A 223 14.19 -21.53 -16.80
C ASP A 223 15.69 -21.68 -17.09
N LEU A 224 16.25 -20.86 -17.98
CA LEU A 224 17.68 -20.91 -18.31
C LEU A 224 18.59 -20.26 -17.25
N LYS A 225 18.07 -19.32 -16.45
CA LYS A 225 18.85 -18.63 -15.41
C LYS A 225 18.93 -19.39 -14.08
N ASN A 226 18.05 -20.38 -13.88
CA ASN A 226 17.91 -21.13 -12.63
C ASN A 226 18.78 -22.39 -12.55
N LYS A 227 19.23 -22.95 -13.68
CA LYS A 227 20.01 -24.21 -13.70
C LYS A 227 21.51 -24.06 -13.38
N LEU A 228 22.10 -22.87 -13.50
CA LEU A 228 23.54 -22.66 -13.28
C LEU A 228 23.90 -22.11 -11.88
N LYS A 229 22.91 -21.88 -11.00
CA LYS A 229 23.12 -21.28 -9.66
C LYS A 229 23.02 -22.28 -8.50
N THR A 230 22.77 -23.55 -8.78
CA THR A 230 22.20 -24.51 -7.84
C THR A 230 23.21 -25.39 -7.10
N PHE A 231 24.49 -25.45 -7.52
CA PHE A 231 25.42 -26.42 -6.93
C PHE A 231 26.20 -25.87 -5.70
N GLY A 232 26.68 -24.63 -5.72
CA GLY A 232 27.37 -24.02 -4.56
C GLY A 232 26.44 -23.50 -3.44
N ARG A 233 25.13 -23.41 -3.68
CA ARG A 233 24.14 -22.85 -2.74
C ARG A 233 23.50 -23.87 -1.81
N SER A 234 23.52 -25.16 -2.15
CA SER A 234 22.76 -26.16 -1.40
C SER A 234 23.43 -26.52 -0.06
N VAL A 235 24.76 -26.65 -0.02
CA VAL A 235 25.50 -26.99 1.22
C VAL A 235 25.47 -25.85 2.24
N PHE A 236 25.62 -24.60 1.80
CA PHE A 236 25.59 -23.40 2.66
C PHE A 236 24.19 -23.09 3.20
N SER A 237 23.14 -23.31 2.39
CA SER A 237 21.74 -23.14 2.81
C SER A 237 21.32 -24.14 3.89
N VAL A 238 21.84 -25.38 3.83
CA VAL A 238 21.54 -26.42 4.82
C VAL A 238 22.20 -26.10 6.15
N TYR A 239 23.46 -25.66 6.17
CA TYR A 239 24.15 -25.25 7.40
C TYR A 239 23.49 -24.03 8.05
N LYS A 240 23.14 -23.00 7.27
CA LYS A 240 22.43 -21.80 7.76
C LYS A 240 21.06 -22.17 8.35
N LYS A 241 20.31 -23.06 7.69
CA LYS A 241 19.03 -23.57 8.19
C LYS A 241 19.18 -24.36 9.49
N TYR A 242 20.21 -25.21 9.60
CA TYR A 242 20.46 -26.03 10.79
C TYR A 242 20.93 -25.21 12.01
N PHE A 243 21.88 -24.30 11.83
CA PHE A 243 22.40 -23.44 12.91
C PHE A 243 21.30 -22.53 13.51
N TYR A 244 20.40 -21.98 12.68
CA TYR A 244 19.35 -21.10 13.17
C TYR A 244 18.09 -21.79 13.66
N PHE A 245 17.80 -22.99 13.15
CA PHE A 245 16.80 -23.85 13.78
C PHE A 245 17.20 -24.20 15.21
N THR A 246 18.51 -24.33 15.47
CA THR A 246 19.06 -24.67 16.79
C THR A 246 19.32 -23.45 17.69
N HIS A 247 19.41 -22.23 17.14
CA HIS A 247 19.70 -20.99 17.90
C HIS A 247 18.85 -19.79 17.41
N PRO A 248 17.53 -19.77 17.61
CA PRO A 248 16.68 -18.68 17.14
C PRO A 248 16.85 -17.41 17.99
N TYR A 249 17.26 -16.31 17.38
CA TYR A 249 17.29 -14.98 18.00
C TYR A 249 16.12 -14.10 17.56
N SER A 250 15.69 -13.24 18.48
CA SER A 250 14.65 -12.23 18.24
C SER A 250 15.28 -10.99 17.62
N ILE A 251 14.89 -10.63 16.40
CA ILE A 251 15.43 -9.46 15.71
C ILE A 251 14.60 -8.23 16.07
N ILE A 252 15.25 -7.18 16.57
CA ILE A 252 14.65 -5.85 16.71
C ILE A 252 15.38 -4.95 15.72
N SER A 253 14.65 -4.31 14.82
CA SER A 253 15.25 -3.44 13.80
C SER A 253 14.32 -2.27 13.49
N ASN A 254 14.90 -1.14 13.13
CA ASN A 254 14.16 0.06 12.71
C ASN A 254 13.49 -0.10 11.33
N ILE A 255 13.83 -1.14 10.58
CA ILE A 255 13.19 -1.54 9.32
C ILE A 255 12.65 -2.98 9.43
N PRO A 256 11.74 -3.47 8.55
CA PRO A 256 11.15 -4.81 8.64
C PRO A 256 12.14 -5.91 8.17
N LEU A 257 13.38 -5.86 8.66
CA LEU A 257 14.45 -6.78 8.34
C LEU A 257 14.13 -8.20 8.82
N GLY A 258 13.50 -8.30 9.99
CA GLY A 258 13.11 -9.56 10.61
C GLY A 258 12.23 -10.41 9.69
N HIS A 259 11.21 -9.82 9.06
CA HIS A 259 10.32 -10.54 8.13
C HIS A 259 11.12 -11.25 7.03
N TYR A 260 11.98 -10.51 6.33
CA TYR A 260 12.77 -11.08 5.23
C TYR A 260 13.82 -12.06 5.71
N TYR A 261 14.38 -11.83 6.90
CA TYR A 261 15.34 -12.73 7.52
C TYR A 261 14.70 -14.09 7.83
N TYR A 262 13.62 -14.13 8.62
CA TYR A 262 12.95 -15.37 9.01
C TYR A 262 12.38 -16.11 7.80
N HIS A 263 11.78 -15.40 6.84
CA HIS A 263 11.32 -15.98 5.58
C HIS A 263 12.47 -16.61 4.78
N SER A 264 13.64 -15.98 4.73
CA SER A 264 14.80 -16.54 4.01
C SER A 264 15.35 -17.81 4.64
N CYS A 265 15.20 -17.95 5.96
CA CYS A 265 15.58 -19.12 6.73
C CYS A 265 14.48 -20.20 6.79
N ASN A 266 13.29 -19.91 6.24
CA ASN A 266 12.11 -20.79 6.30
C ASN A 266 11.76 -21.20 7.75
N THR A 267 11.72 -20.20 8.64
CA THR A 267 11.40 -20.36 10.07
C THR A 267 10.30 -19.36 10.48
N SER A 268 9.58 -19.68 11.55
CA SER A 268 8.60 -18.77 12.13
C SER A 268 9.26 -17.49 12.66
N SER A 269 8.50 -16.39 12.68
CA SER A 269 8.98 -15.15 13.30
C SER A 269 9.24 -15.36 14.79
N HIS A 270 10.40 -14.92 15.29
CA HIS A 270 10.72 -14.89 16.71
C HIS A 270 10.70 -13.46 17.27
N SER A 271 10.02 -12.53 16.61
CA SER A 271 9.98 -11.12 17.01
C SER A 271 8.67 -10.45 16.59
N PRO A 272 8.11 -9.55 17.42
CA PRO A 272 6.99 -8.71 17.01
C PRO A 272 7.39 -7.62 16.01
N PHE A 273 8.69 -7.32 15.87
CA PHE A 273 9.24 -6.28 14.99
C PHE A 273 9.49 -6.74 13.54
N THR A 274 8.83 -7.81 13.08
CA THR A 274 9.12 -8.34 11.74
C THR A 274 8.58 -7.50 10.62
N GLU A 275 7.39 -6.93 10.82
CA GLU A 275 6.64 -6.15 9.82
C GLU A 275 6.51 -4.71 10.31
N VAL A 276 7.52 -4.21 11.02
CA VAL A 276 7.49 -2.90 11.68
C VAL A 276 8.63 -2.04 11.14
N SER A 277 8.37 -0.74 11.05
CA SER A 277 9.40 0.29 10.97
C SER A 277 9.28 1.19 12.20
N LEU A 278 10.43 1.67 12.66
CA LEU A 278 10.58 2.58 13.77
C LEU A 278 11.44 3.74 13.27
N TYR A 279 11.06 4.98 13.61
CA TYR A 279 11.99 6.10 13.47
C TYR A 279 13.14 5.94 14.45
N ASP A 280 14.18 6.76 14.30
CA ASP A 280 15.41 6.63 15.09
C ASP A 280 15.15 6.68 16.60
N ASP A 281 14.43 7.71 17.05
CA ASP A 281 14.12 7.87 18.46
C ASP A 281 13.24 6.74 19.00
N ASP A 282 12.26 6.27 18.22
CA ASP A 282 11.42 5.13 18.63
C ASP A 282 12.23 3.84 18.71
N PHE A 283 13.15 3.60 17.77
CA PHE A 283 14.05 2.47 17.83
C PHE A 283 14.86 2.51 19.11
N PHE A 284 15.53 3.63 19.41
CA PHE A 284 16.32 3.71 20.63
C PHE A 284 15.45 3.65 21.89
N ASN A 285 14.27 4.25 21.91
CA ASN A 285 13.35 4.14 23.04
C ASN A 285 12.87 2.69 23.27
N VAL A 286 12.70 1.89 22.20
CA VAL A 286 12.47 0.44 22.31
C VAL A 286 13.69 -0.24 22.94
N VAL A 287 14.89 0.07 22.47
CA VAL A 287 16.10 -0.61 22.94
C VAL A 287 16.48 -0.18 24.38
N ASP A 288 16.22 1.07 24.76
CA ASP A 288 16.38 1.59 26.12
C ASP A 288 15.42 0.89 27.11
N ASN A 289 14.27 0.41 26.61
CA ASN A 289 13.23 -0.26 27.39
C ASN A 289 13.11 -1.77 27.09
N LEU A 290 14.20 -2.44 26.64
CA LEU A 290 14.18 -3.85 26.23
C LEU A 290 13.50 -4.80 27.23
N SER A 291 13.74 -4.59 28.53
CA SER A 291 13.18 -5.43 29.59
C SER A 291 11.65 -5.36 29.69
N TYR A 292 11.05 -4.26 29.20
CA TYR A 292 9.62 -3.97 29.25
C TYR A 292 8.90 -4.22 27.92
N VAL A 293 9.59 -4.64 26.87
CA VAL A 293 8.99 -4.86 25.53
C VAL A 293 7.82 -5.85 25.58
N LYS A 294 7.84 -6.83 26.50
CA LYS A 294 6.73 -7.77 26.68
C LYS A 294 5.48 -7.15 27.30
N ASP A 295 5.61 -5.99 27.93
CA ASP A 295 4.54 -5.26 28.59
C ASP A 295 4.00 -4.11 27.70
N PHE A 296 4.52 -3.97 26.48
CA PHE A 296 4.07 -2.95 25.54
C PHE A 296 2.61 -3.17 25.13
N ASN A 297 1.75 -2.25 25.54
CA ASN A 297 0.35 -2.19 25.11
C ASN A 297 0.21 -1.21 23.94
N LEU A 298 -0.39 -1.67 22.84
CA LEU A 298 -0.49 -0.89 21.61
C LEU A 298 -1.83 -0.17 21.52
N LYS A 299 -1.79 1.15 21.34
CA LYS A 299 -2.94 1.98 21.02
C LYS A 299 -2.81 2.52 19.60
N PHE A 300 -3.69 2.08 18.70
CA PHE A 300 -3.68 2.58 17.32
C PHE A 300 -4.04 4.06 17.26
N ILE A 301 -3.26 4.82 16.49
CA ILE A 301 -3.37 6.28 16.36
C ILE A 301 -3.63 6.68 14.89
N ARG A 302 -4.23 7.85 14.69
CA ARG A 302 -4.39 8.48 13.37
C ARG A 302 -3.09 9.17 12.96
N SER A 303 -2.90 9.43 11.66
CA SER A 303 -1.73 10.17 11.18
C SER A 303 -1.63 11.57 11.78
N SER A 304 -2.76 12.23 12.02
CA SER A 304 -2.85 13.54 12.68
C SER A 304 -2.43 13.53 14.16
N GLU A 305 -2.32 12.35 14.77
CA GLU A 305 -1.95 12.18 16.19
C GLU A 305 -0.49 11.77 16.35
N SER A 306 0.21 11.46 15.25
CA SER A 306 1.60 10.98 15.26
C SER A 306 2.59 12.13 15.48
N LYS A 307 3.59 11.90 16.35
CA LYS A 307 4.72 12.83 16.54
C LYS A 307 5.60 12.96 15.30
N HIS A 308 5.50 12.01 14.37
CA HIS A 308 6.23 12.00 13.09
C HIS A 308 5.38 12.48 11.90
N GLN A 309 4.28 13.19 12.14
CA GLN A 309 3.32 13.64 11.11
C GLN A 309 3.94 14.23 9.82
N ASN A 310 5.10 14.89 9.91
CA ASN A 310 5.78 15.54 8.78
C ASN A 310 6.61 14.58 7.91
N ASP A 311 6.82 13.34 8.38
CA ASP A 311 7.71 12.35 7.77
C ASP A 311 7.00 11.02 7.44
N LEU A 312 5.68 10.95 7.62
CA LEU A 312 4.86 9.77 7.31
C LEU A 312 4.72 9.60 5.79
N ASP A 313 5.15 8.46 5.22
CA ASP A 313 4.54 8.00 3.96
C ASP A 313 3.27 7.19 4.28
N ASP A 314 2.25 7.47 3.46
CA ASP A 314 0.85 7.56 3.87
C ASP A 314 0.07 6.23 3.94
N PHE A 315 0.73 5.16 4.40
CA PHE A 315 0.29 3.82 4.05
C PHE A 315 0.49 2.74 5.13
N PHE A 316 0.59 3.06 6.42
CA PHE A 316 0.75 2.00 7.42
C PHE A 316 -0.14 2.23 8.64
N SER A 317 -0.67 1.13 9.19
CA SER A 317 -1.30 1.19 10.52
C SER A 317 -0.21 1.62 11.52
N MET A 318 -0.56 2.53 12.42
CA MET A 318 0.39 3.06 13.42
C MET A 318 -0.18 2.86 14.81
N ALA A 319 0.69 2.53 15.76
CA ALA A 319 0.32 2.43 17.16
C ALA A 319 1.34 3.13 18.04
N ALA A 320 0.85 3.91 18.99
CA ALA A 320 1.63 4.36 20.13
C ALA A 320 1.69 3.24 21.17
N VAL A 321 2.83 3.12 21.86
CA VAL A 321 2.95 2.23 23.01
C VAL A 321 2.52 2.99 24.27
N GLU A 322 1.52 2.50 24.99
CA GLU A 322 1.05 3.18 26.20
C GLU A 322 2.14 3.27 27.27
N ASN A 323 2.29 4.45 27.86
CA ASN A 323 3.29 4.79 28.88
C ASN A 323 4.75 4.85 28.38
N PHE A 324 4.97 4.72 27.07
CA PHE A 324 6.30 4.89 26.46
C PHE A 324 6.22 5.90 25.32
N ASP A 325 7.28 6.67 25.13
CA ASP A 325 7.39 7.57 23.97
C ASP A 325 7.85 6.79 22.73
N ILE A 326 7.02 5.86 22.26
CA ILE A 326 7.32 4.94 21.16
C ILE A 326 6.13 4.88 20.19
N GLU A 327 6.39 5.16 18.92
CA GLU A 327 5.47 4.89 17.80
C GLU A 327 5.96 3.71 16.94
N ILE A 328 5.03 2.84 16.57
CA ILE A 328 5.25 1.61 15.80
C ILE A 328 4.50 1.72 14.49
N HIS A 329 5.22 1.63 13.36
CA HIS A 329 4.65 1.74 12.03
C HIS A 329 4.61 0.35 11.35
N PHE A 330 3.41 -0.20 11.18
CA PHE A 330 3.22 -1.55 10.64
C PHE A 330 3.30 -1.60 9.12
N ARG A 331 4.40 -2.13 8.60
CA ARG A 331 4.69 -2.33 7.18
C ARG A 331 3.93 -3.52 6.62
N ASN A 332 3.30 -3.34 5.45
CA ASN A 332 2.64 -4.41 4.68
C ASN A 332 1.47 -5.11 5.39
N LEU A 333 0.94 -4.56 6.49
CA LEU A 333 -0.24 -5.08 7.15
C LEU A 333 -1.41 -4.13 6.87
N ASP A 334 -2.38 -4.62 6.11
CA ASP A 334 -3.44 -3.82 5.49
C ASP A 334 -4.54 -3.42 6.51
N SER A 335 -4.50 -3.94 7.74
CA SER A 335 -5.51 -3.67 8.78
C SER A 335 -4.90 -3.58 10.18
N ARG A 336 -5.44 -2.69 11.02
CA ARG A 336 -5.10 -2.59 12.46
C ARG A 336 -5.28 -3.94 13.18
N LYS A 337 -6.31 -4.70 12.82
CA LYS A 337 -6.56 -6.04 13.38
C LYS A 337 -5.44 -7.01 13.00
N ILE A 338 -5.06 -7.06 11.72
CA ILE A 338 -3.97 -7.92 11.24
C ILE A 338 -2.63 -7.49 11.86
N ALA A 339 -2.40 -6.18 11.99
CA ALA A 339 -1.24 -5.63 12.67
C ALA A 339 -1.14 -6.11 14.13
N LEU A 340 -2.24 -6.02 14.88
CA LEU A 340 -2.29 -6.48 16.26
C LEU A 340 -2.12 -8.00 16.38
N GLU A 341 -2.74 -8.77 15.49
CA GLU A 341 -2.57 -10.23 15.44
C GLU A 341 -1.12 -10.63 15.16
N SER A 342 -0.48 -9.99 14.18
CA SER A 342 0.93 -10.21 13.83
C SER A 342 1.87 -9.85 14.98
N TRP A 343 1.63 -8.70 15.63
CA TRP A 343 2.38 -8.26 16.80
C TRP A 343 2.29 -9.28 17.94
N ASN A 344 1.06 -9.66 18.31
CA ASN A 344 0.81 -10.61 19.39
C ASN A 344 1.40 -12.00 19.10
N ASP A 345 1.32 -12.46 17.85
CA ASP A 345 1.91 -13.73 17.45
C ASP A 345 3.46 -13.71 17.53
N GLY A 346 4.09 -12.62 17.09
CA GLY A 346 5.52 -12.40 17.26
C GLY A 346 5.94 -12.34 18.73
N MET A 347 5.12 -11.70 19.57
CA MET A 347 5.38 -11.55 21.00
C MET A 347 5.40 -12.89 21.76
N LYS A 348 4.55 -13.85 21.37
CA LYS A 348 4.54 -15.21 21.95
C LYS A 348 5.91 -15.91 21.87
N ARG A 349 6.68 -15.63 20.82
CA ARG A 349 7.98 -16.26 20.55
C ARG A 349 9.16 -15.32 20.81
N PHE A 350 8.89 -14.13 21.33
CA PHE A 350 9.90 -13.12 21.60
C PHE A 350 10.73 -13.47 22.85
N ASN A 351 12.05 -13.47 22.68
CA ASN A 351 13.02 -13.74 23.73
C ASN A 351 14.00 -12.58 23.86
N VAL A 352 13.75 -11.71 24.84
CA VAL A 352 14.58 -10.54 25.15
C VAL A 352 16.05 -10.91 25.43
N LYS A 353 16.31 -12.04 26.10
CA LYS A 353 17.68 -12.48 26.44
C LYS A 353 18.51 -12.85 25.21
N ASN A 354 17.83 -13.23 24.12
CA ASN A 354 18.45 -13.55 22.83
C ASN A 354 18.04 -12.56 21.74
N ALA A 355 17.69 -11.33 22.13
CA ALA A 355 17.37 -10.28 21.18
C ALA A 355 18.65 -9.72 20.55
N LYS A 356 18.59 -9.47 19.24
CA LYS A 356 19.64 -8.82 18.46
C LYS A 356 19.08 -7.53 17.88
N CYS A 357 19.67 -6.41 18.30
CA CYS A 357 19.26 -5.07 17.91
C CYS A 357 20.05 -4.66 16.67
N ILE A 358 19.35 -4.48 15.55
CA ILE A 358 19.94 -4.15 14.25
C ILE A 358 19.47 -2.77 13.85
N TYR A 359 20.35 -1.80 13.99
CA TYR A 359 20.10 -0.44 13.58
C TYR A 359 20.62 -0.21 12.17
N VAL A 360 19.78 0.27 11.28
CA VAL A 360 20.11 0.52 9.87
C VAL A 360 20.03 2.01 9.63
N LYS A 361 21.15 2.65 9.29
CA LYS A 361 21.22 4.10 9.07
C LYS A 361 22.21 4.42 7.96
N ALA A 362 21.93 5.46 7.17
CA ALA A 362 22.84 5.84 6.10
C ALA A 362 24.13 6.43 6.66
N ASP A 363 23.98 7.49 7.46
CA ASP A 363 25.02 8.28 8.09
C ASP A 363 24.61 8.55 9.56
N PRO A 364 25.00 7.69 10.51
CA PRO A 364 24.61 7.82 11.91
C PRO A 364 25.33 8.97 12.62
N THR A 365 24.65 9.65 13.54
CA THR A 365 25.27 10.70 14.35
C THR A 365 26.13 10.12 15.48
N THR A 366 27.05 10.91 16.03
CA THR A 366 27.86 10.49 17.19
C THR A 366 27.01 10.11 18.40
N GLU A 367 25.88 10.80 18.59
CA GLU A 367 24.94 10.50 19.68
C GLU A 367 24.26 9.15 19.47
N GLU A 368 23.81 8.84 18.26
CA GLU A 368 23.21 7.53 17.92
C GLU A 368 24.20 6.39 18.10
N LEU A 369 25.48 6.62 17.76
CA LEU A 369 26.55 5.64 18.00
C LEU A 369 26.79 5.42 19.49
N ASP A 370 26.80 6.48 20.32
CA ASP A 370 26.93 6.36 21.78
C ASP A 370 25.76 5.59 22.37
N ARG A 371 24.52 5.95 21.99
CA ARG A 371 23.31 5.23 22.40
C ARG A 371 23.37 3.76 22.01
N LEU A 372 23.69 3.46 20.75
CA LEU A 372 23.81 2.09 20.27
C LEU A 372 24.91 1.33 21.02
N SER A 373 26.03 1.97 21.37
CA SER A 373 27.17 1.33 22.04
C SER A 373 26.83 0.68 23.38
N LYS A 374 25.75 1.12 24.04
CA LYS A 374 25.31 0.62 25.36
C LYS A 374 24.74 -0.80 25.32
N TYR A 375 24.40 -1.32 24.15
CA TYR A 375 23.75 -2.63 24.01
C TYR A 375 24.73 -3.76 23.70
N VAL A 376 24.57 -4.94 24.33
CA VAL A 376 25.52 -6.05 24.16
C VAL A 376 25.39 -6.71 22.78
N ASN A 377 24.16 -7.01 22.34
CA ASN A 377 23.88 -7.73 21.08
C ASN A 377 23.40 -6.78 19.98
N LYS A 378 24.30 -5.92 19.50
CA LYS A 378 24.01 -4.85 18.54
C LYS A 378 24.71 -5.06 17.20
N VAL A 379 24.08 -4.59 16.12
CA VAL A 379 24.69 -4.48 14.80
C VAL A 379 24.27 -3.15 14.19
N LEU A 380 25.24 -2.39 13.69
CA LEU A 380 24.98 -1.20 12.89
C LEU A 380 25.16 -1.55 11.39
N LEU A 381 24.14 -1.31 10.59
CA LEU A 381 24.23 -1.43 9.13
C LEU A 381 24.33 -0.03 8.53
N VAL A 382 25.47 0.28 7.91
CA VAL A 382 25.75 1.59 7.31
C VAL A 382 25.86 1.54 5.78
N THR A 383 25.60 2.67 5.14
CA THR A 383 25.78 2.84 3.69
C THR A 383 27.25 3.01 3.32
N ASN A 384 27.97 3.84 4.09
CA ASN A 384 29.40 4.12 3.95
C ASN A 384 30.11 3.77 5.26
N ARG A 385 31.38 3.38 5.18
CA ARG A 385 32.16 3.00 6.35
C ARG A 385 32.53 4.25 7.15
N GLU A 386 32.04 4.37 8.37
CA GLU A 386 32.52 5.37 9.31
C GLU A 386 33.75 4.85 10.03
N THR A 387 34.86 5.58 10.02
CA THR A 387 36.16 5.08 10.48
C THR A 387 36.27 4.80 11.99
N SER A 388 35.29 5.24 12.80
CA SER A 388 35.37 5.20 14.28
C SER A 388 34.54 4.10 14.97
N TYR A 389 33.59 3.42 14.29
CA TYR A 389 32.71 2.44 14.95
C TYR A 389 33.05 0.97 14.59
N PRO A 390 33.35 0.09 15.56
CA PRO A 390 33.83 -1.27 15.28
C PRO A 390 32.74 -2.28 14.91
N TYR A 391 31.47 -2.03 15.27
CA TYR A 391 30.35 -2.97 15.05
C TYR A 391 29.50 -2.65 13.81
N GLN A 392 30.12 -2.05 12.79
CA GLN A 392 29.47 -1.70 11.53
C GLN A 392 29.60 -2.82 10.49
N VAL A 393 28.51 -3.07 9.76
CA VAL A 393 28.54 -3.87 8.53
C VAL A 393 28.21 -2.94 7.38
N VAL A 394 29.18 -2.74 6.49
CA VAL A 394 29.01 -1.87 5.32
C VAL A 394 28.18 -2.59 4.27
N THR A 395 27.11 -1.95 3.84
CA THR A 395 26.23 -2.45 2.79
C THR A 395 26.22 -1.49 1.60
N PRO A 396 27.16 -1.62 0.62
CA PRO A 396 27.29 -0.70 -0.52
C PRO A 396 26.06 -0.63 -1.44
N THR A 397 25.05 -1.46 -1.18
CA THR A 397 23.78 -1.50 -1.92
C THR A 397 22.80 -0.43 -1.40
N LEU A 398 23.05 0.15 -0.22
CA LEU A 398 22.26 1.18 0.41
C LEU A 398 22.65 2.61 -0.04
N THR A 399 23.82 2.82 -0.65
CA THR A 399 24.37 4.15 -1.04
C THR A 399 23.56 4.94 -2.07
N LYS A 400 22.42 4.41 -2.53
CA LYS A 400 21.51 5.06 -3.49
C LYS A 400 20.31 5.74 -2.85
N PHE A 401 20.21 5.73 -1.52
CA PHE A 401 19.00 6.12 -0.80
C PHE A 401 19.34 7.14 0.29
N ASN A 402 18.53 8.19 0.39
CA ASN A 402 18.62 9.15 1.50
C ASN A 402 17.95 8.58 2.77
N GLU A 403 18.11 9.25 3.90
CA GLU A 403 17.60 8.79 5.21
C GLU A 403 16.10 8.53 5.20
N LYS A 404 15.30 9.43 4.63
CA LYS A 404 13.85 9.23 4.49
C LYS A 404 13.57 7.93 3.74
N THR A 405 14.22 7.69 2.61
CA THR A 405 13.98 6.49 1.79
C THR A 405 14.38 5.18 2.49
N LEU A 406 15.22 5.24 3.53
CA LEU A 406 15.70 4.06 4.25
C LEU A 406 14.60 3.37 5.08
N TYR A 407 13.73 4.13 5.74
CA TYR A 407 12.55 3.59 6.43
C TYR A 407 11.52 3.04 5.44
N TRP A 408 11.55 3.55 4.21
CA TRP A 408 10.58 3.23 3.16
C TRP A 408 11.09 2.22 2.13
N LEU A 409 12.21 1.53 2.41
CA LEU A 409 12.81 0.57 1.50
C LEU A 409 11.83 -0.52 1.06
N ASN A 410 11.86 -0.83 -0.24
CA ASN A 410 11.05 -1.90 -0.80
C ASN A 410 11.58 -3.30 -0.43
N GLY A 411 10.68 -4.28 -0.38
CA GLY A 411 11.01 -5.65 0.00
C GLY A 411 12.13 -6.35 -0.77
N PRO A 412 12.31 -6.13 -2.10
CA PRO A 412 13.47 -6.64 -2.83
C PRO A 412 14.82 -6.17 -2.27
N LEU A 413 14.95 -4.93 -1.79
CA LEU A 413 16.21 -4.41 -1.26
C LEU A 413 16.46 -4.93 0.16
N ILE A 414 15.45 -4.91 1.03
CA ILE A 414 15.57 -5.44 2.40
C ILE A 414 15.95 -6.93 2.36
N ARG A 415 15.44 -7.71 1.39
CA ARG A 415 15.89 -9.09 1.14
C ARG A 415 17.37 -9.20 0.79
N LYS A 416 17.96 -8.25 0.07
CA LYS A 416 19.41 -8.25 -0.21
C LYS A 416 20.21 -7.97 1.06
N ILE A 417 19.72 -7.07 1.91
CA ILE A 417 20.35 -6.73 3.20
C ILE A 417 20.28 -7.92 4.16
N ALA A 418 19.09 -8.51 4.35
CA ALA A 418 18.87 -9.69 5.20
C ALA A 418 19.77 -10.87 4.81
N ARG A 419 20.07 -11.05 3.52
CA ARG A 419 20.98 -12.10 3.03
C ARG A 419 22.44 -11.88 3.40
N LYS A 420 22.86 -10.63 3.52
CA LYS A 420 24.23 -10.23 3.95
C LYS A 420 24.41 -10.28 5.46
N PHE A 421 23.32 -10.39 6.21
CA PHE A 421 23.39 -10.64 7.65
C PHE A 421 23.86 -12.08 7.90
N GLU A 422 25.15 -12.21 8.20
CA GLU A 422 25.77 -13.38 8.79
C GLU A 422 25.73 -13.26 10.32
N PRO A 423 25.72 -14.38 11.07
CA PRO A 423 26.05 -14.31 12.47
C PRO A 423 27.55 -14.01 12.51
N VAL A 424 27.90 -12.76 12.83
CA VAL A 424 29.26 -12.46 13.28
C VAL A 424 29.57 -13.46 14.40
N LYS A 425 30.66 -14.22 14.22
CA LYS A 425 31.16 -15.20 15.19
C LYS A 425 31.41 -14.56 16.54
#